data_AF-A0A8R1I4J9-F1
#
_entry.id   AF-A0A8R1I4J9-F1
#
_cell.length_a   1.000
_cell.length_b   1.000
_cell.length_c   1.000
_cell.angle_alpha   90.00
_cell.angle_beta   90.00
_cell.angle_gamma   90.00
#
_symmetry.space_group_name_H-M   'P 1'
#
loop_
_entity.id
_entity.type
_entity.pdbx_description
1 polymer ?
#
loop_
_entity_poly.entity_id
_entity_poly.type
_entity_poly.pdbx_seq_one_letter_code
_entity_poly.pdbx_strand_id
1 'polypeptide(L)'
;MDYGNTVFECLGRDKKLNLSGRPQRPFGPLSTSKVFRVFGDTVLCYPLLFEVKDFYVSSDPAVLIDDIKRDIEFVARRWKLAGRPTMCVVLREENVAGEYFDHILDLLVQLKNGHINGVRVRLGRVHQLLNSCCIEHIDFANSDDLEFDIDIFEESHDNAALFSQLSLKEGIDDELTHEKDVTPKTDHELYQIIEKDDMERPRLLAFSIWILWSRCNPDLLVHNFTLRERLEKVYRRACQLRLWWLVRYCAGRLHKSMNSLAPAITNMLVRGKQITLGVRSGAREENIVRPIAPNDLNRLLFECCPADEPQSAVFHQELIIACSDLMSHNPQVFEGVLTIRLSWISDAISMLLNYVRATGALKIPGIVMGTPPTPGTTGIPTEFKKSCIYDLSPTVVKDVVTALMTRTNWHLLSPLQTRRLNGALNRMPVNFYDRVWTILERSKHGIIIADQFLPQQPTLSDMTRYELTFSYKFEEMLSRISHPEYRQLLVEVPTDVITILMEQQKDDRKLNVPFAKKESALHETYYFVDFIFVGRQII
;
A
#
# COMPACT_ATOMS: atom_id res chain seq x y z
N MET A 1 -15.70 -3.13 -18.62
CA MET A 1 -17.08 -3.51 -18.28
C MET A 1 -17.90 -2.26 -17.96
N ASP A 2 -17.72 -1.16 -18.71
CA ASP A 2 -18.41 0.12 -18.46
C ASP A 2 -19.91 0.09 -18.80
N TYR A 3 -20.36 -0.90 -19.57
CA TYR A 3 -21.72 -1.01 -20.10
C TYR A 3 -22.78 -1.29 -19.03
N GLY A 4 -22.42 -1.97 -17.93
CA GLY A 4 -23.36 -2.20 -16.83
C GLY A 4 -23.75 -0.90 -16.12
N ASN A 5 -22.84 0.08 -16.09
CA ASN A 5 -23.15 1.35 -15.47
C ASN A 5 -23.97 2.26 -16.39
N THR A 6 -23.71 2.28 -17.70
CA THR A 6 -24.47 3.11 -18.65
C THR A 6 -25.94 2.70 -18.74
N VAL A 7 -26.24 1.40 -18.64
CA VAL A 7 -27.62 0.91 -18.57
C VAL A 7 -28.32 1.46 -17.32
N PHE A 8 -27.69 1.37 -16.16
CA PHE A 8 -28.32 1.80 -14.91
C PHE A 8 -28.37 3.32 -14.74
N GLU A 9 -27.60 4.11 -15.49
CA GLU A 9 -27.79 5.57 -15.56
C GLU A 9 -29.17 5.94 -16.11
N CYS A 10 -29.70 5.16 -17.05
CA CYS A 10 -31.04 5.36 -17.59
C CYS A 10 -32.14 5.22 -16.52
N LEU A 11 -31.84 4.55 -15.40
CA LEU A 11 -32.78 4.43 -14.29
C LEU A 11 -33.07 5.80 -13.66
N GLY A 12 -34.32 6.25 -13.79
CA GLY A 12 -34.78 7.54 -13.26
C GLY A 12 -34.37 8.74 -14.13
N ARG A 13 -33.87 8.52 -15.34
CA ARG A 13 -33.60 9.58 -16.32
C ARG A 13 -34.92 10.08 -16.89
N ASP A 14 -35.17 11.38 -16.81
CA ASP A 14 -36.37 12.01 -17.37
C ASP A 14 -35.99 13.36 -17.98
N LYS A 15 -36.07 13.45 -19.31
CA LYS A 15 -35.74 14.66 -20.08
C LYS A 15 -36.70 15.82 -19.79
N LYS A 16 -37.98 15.56 -19.48
CA LYS A 16 -38.99 16.59 -19.20
C LYS A 16 -38.82 17.17 -17.80
N LEU A 17 -38.42 16.35 -16.84
CA LEU A 17 -38.16 16.74 -15.44
C LEU A 17 -36.71 17.17 -15.20
N ASN A 18 -35.88 17.19 -16.25
CA ASN A 18 -34.44 17.50 -16.18
C ASN A 18 -33.68 16.61 -15.18
N LEU A 19 -34.08 15.34 -15.07
CA LEU A 19 -33.43 14.34 -14.24
C LEU A 19 -32.42 13.58 -15.10
N SER A 20 -31.13 13.65 -14.75
CA SER A 20 -30.05 12.97 -15.46
C SER A 20 -30.02 11.46 -15.23
N GLY A 21 -30.78 10.96 -14.25
CA GLY A 21 -30.85 9.54 -13.89
C GLY A 21 -29.93 9.17 -12.72
N ARG A 22 -29.65 7.88 -12.58
CA ARG A 22 -28.84 7.35 -11.49
C ARG A 22 -27.37 7.72 -11.70
N PRO A 23 -26.66 8.27 -10.69
CA PRO A 23 -25.23 8.51 -10.79
C PRO A 23 -24.45 7.21 -10.98
N GLN A 24 -23.37 7.28 -11.77
CA GLN A 24 -22.36 6.23 -11.92
C GLN A 24 -21.89 5.72 -10.57
N ARG A 25 -22.06 4.41 -10.33
CA ARG A 25 -21.56 3.73 -9.13
C ARG A 25 -21.11 2.33 -9.51
N PRO A 26 -19.89 1.91 -9.13
CA PRO A 26 -19.38 0.60 -9.48
C PRO A 26 -20.28 -0.52 -8.94
N PHE A 27 -20.40 -1.60 -9.71
CA PHE A 27 -21.13 -2.80 -9.31
C PHE A 27 -20.32 -3.59 -8.29
N GLY A 28 -20.84 -3.70 -7.07
CA GLY A 28 -20.25 -4.53 -6.04
C GLY A 28 -20.53 -6.03 -6.24
N PRO A 29 -19.91 -6.91 -5.43
CA PRO A 29 -20.03 -8.36 -5.55
C PRO A 29 -21.47 -8.89 -5.48
N LEU A 30 -22.36 -8.20 -4.75
CA LEU A 30 -23.78 -8.57 -4.69
C LEU A 30 -24.52 -8.32 -6.00
N SER A 31 -24.13 -7.29 -6.74
CA SER A 31 -24.76 -6.98 -8.02
C SER A 31 -24.18 -7.82 -9.15
N THR A 32 -22.86 -8.06 -9.14
CA THR A 32 -22.19 -8.92 -10.13
C THR A 32 -22.49 -10.41 -9.94
N SER A 33 -23.00 -10.82 -8.77
CA SER A 33 -23.44 -12.20 -8.51
C SER A 33 -24.88 -12.50 -8.95
N LYS A 34 -25.48 -11.63 -9.78
CA LYS A 34 -26.81 -11.81 -10.38
C LYS A 34 -26.67 -12.15 -11.86
N VAL A 35 -27.69 -12.82 -12.38
CA VAL A 35 -27.88 -12.97 -13.82
C VAL A 35 -28.88 -11.90 -14.26
N PHE A 36 -28.56 -11.17 -15.31
CA PHE A 36 -29.44 -10.13 -15.84
C PHE A 36 -30.16 -10.64 -17.08
N ARG A 37 -31.42 -10.23 -17.22
CA ARG A 37 -32.17 -10.39 -18.46
C ARG A 37 -32.40 -9.03 -19.10
N VAL A 38 -31.83 -8.82 -20.27
CA VAL A 38 -31.83 -7.53 -20.99
C VAL A 38 -32.32 -7.79 -22.40
N PHE A 39 -33.46 -7.21 -22.79
CA PHE A 39 -34.10 -7.44 -24.11
C PHE A 39 -34.29 -8.91 -24.51
N GLY A 40 -34.49 -9.79 -23.52
CA GLY A 40 -34.64 -11.22 -23.75
C GLY A 40 -33.34 -12.02 -23.65
N ASP A 41 -32.19 -11.37 -23.80
CA ASP A 41 -30.85 -11.94 -23.68
C ASP A 41 -30.45 -12.14 -22.22
N THR A 42 -29.65 -13.19 -21.99
CA THR A 42 -29.11 -13.52 -20.68
C THR A 42 -27.70 -12.96 -20.57
N VAL A 43 -27.50 -12.01 -19.66
CA VAL A 43 -26.22 -11.34 -19.44
C VAL A 43 -25.66 -11.76 -18.08
N LEU A 44 -24.41 -12.21 -18.08
CA LEU A 44 -23.65 -12.55 -16.87
C LEU A 44 -22.55 -11.52 -16.67
N CYS A 45 -22.51 -10.92 -15.49
CA CYS A 45 -21.41 -10.03 -15.11
C CYS A 45 -20.34 -10.83 -14.37
N TYR A 46 -19.07 -10.45 -14.56
CA TYR A 46 -17.99 -10.88 -13.68
C TYR A 46 -17.65 -9.79 -12.65
N PRO A 47 -17.10 -10.15 -11.48
CA PRO A 47 -16.66 -9.18 -10.48
C PRO A 47 -15.59 -8.20 -11.00
N LEU A 48 -15.62 -6.96 -10.52
CA LEU A 48 -14.67 -5.91 -10.93
C LEU A 48 -13.20 -6.23 -10.63
N LEU A 49 -12.91 -7.15 -9.70
CA LEU A 49 -11.54 -7.62 -9.41
C LEU A 49 -10.85 -8.30 -10.62
N PHE A 50 -11.60 -8.73 -11.64
CA PHE A 50 -11.04 -9.26 -12.88
C PHE A 50 -10.83 -8.18 -13.97
N GLU A 51 -11.18 -6.92 -13.69
CA GLU A 51 -11.00 -5.78 -14.57
C GLU A 51 -9.72 -5.01 -14.21
N VAL A 52 -8.70 -5.10 -15.07
CA VAL A 52 -7.38 -4.46 -14.87
C VAL A 52 -7.36 -3.01 -15.37
N LYS A 53 -8.52 -2.42 -15.72
CA LYS A 53 -8.56 -1.05 -16.27
C LYS A 53 -8.22 0.00 -15.21
N ASP A 54 -8.62 -0.19 -13.96
CA ASP A 54 -8.52 0.84 -12.92
C ASP A 54 -7.19 0.80 -12.14
N PHE A 55 -6.83 -0.35 -11.56
CA PHE A 55 -5.61 -0.53 -10.78
C PHE A 55 -5.09 -1.97 -10.84
N TYR A 56 -3.78 -2.19 -10.69
CA TYR A 56 -3.09 -3.45 -11.02
C TYR A 56 -2.98 -4.45 -9.88
N VAL A 57 -3.48 -4.13 -8.68
CA VAL A 57 -3.24 -4.98 -7.49
C VAL A 57 -3.74 -6.41 -7.70
N SER A 58 -4.84 -6.59 -8.41
CA SER A 58 -5.40 -7.90 -8.77
C SER A 58 -4.62 -8.64 -9.88
N SER A 59 -3.56 -8.06 -10.44
CA SER A 59 -2.60 -8.76 -11.31
C SER A 59 -1.62 -9.63 -10.53
N ASP A 60 -1.49 -9.42 -9.21
CA ASP A 60 -0.80 -10.34 -8.30
C ASP A 60 -1.75 -11.54 -8.01
N PRO A 61 -1.38 -12.77 -8.39
CA PRO A 61 -2.26 -13.94 -8.24
C PRO A 61 -2.67 -14.21 -6.80
N ALA A 62 -1.78 -13.97 -5.82
CA ALA A 62 -2.10 -14.20 -4.43
C ALA A 62 -3.14 -13.18 -3.92
N VAL A 63 -3.00 -11.90 -4.29
CA VAL A 63 -4.04 -10.89 -3.98
C VAL A 63 -5.36 -11.24 -4.66
N LEU A 64 -5.33 -11.64 -5.93
CA LEU A 64 -6.53 -12.03 -6.67
C LEU A 64 -7.26 -13.21 -6.00
N ILE A 65 -6.52 -14.25 -5.59
CA ILE A 65 -7.09 -15.42 -4.90
C ILE A 65 -7.75 -15.00 -3.59
N ASP A 66 -7.09 -14.16 -2.81
CA ASP A 66 -7.63 -13.68 -1.54
C ASP A 66 -8.87 -12.80 -1.73
N ASP A 67 -8.88 -11.93 -2.74
CA ASP A 67 -10.04 -11.11 -3.10
C ASP A 67 -11.22 -11.97 -3.57
N ILE A 68 -10.98 -13.00 -4.39
CA ILE A 68 -12.03 -13.96 -4.80
C ILE A 68 -12.63 -14.65 -3.56
N LYS A 69 -11.79 -15.15 -2.65
CA LYS A 69 -12.26 -15.82 -1.42
C LYS A 69 -13.07 -14.86 -0.55
N ARG A 70 -12.61 -13.62 -0.40
CA ARG A 70 -13.27 -12.57 0.37
C ARG A 70 -14.62 -12.18 -0.24
N ASP A 71 -14.71 -12.08 -1.55
CA ASP A 71 -15.96 -11.81 -2.26
C ASP A 71 -16.97 -12.95 -2.10
N ILE A 72 -16.54 -14.20 -2.22
CA ILE A 72 -17.40 -15.37 -1.98
C ILE A 72 -17.94 -15.36 -0.54
N GLU A 73 -17.09 -15.10 0.44
CA GLU A 73 -17.48 -15.00 1.86
C GLU A 73 -18.43 -13.84 2.12
N PHE A 74 -18.17 -12.68 1.52
CA PHE A 74 -19.01 -11.50 1.62
C PHE A 74 -20.40 -11.75 1.03
N VAL A 75 -20.45 -12.28 -0.20
CA VAL A 75 -21.71 -12.62 -0.88
C VAL A 75 -22.48 -13.64 -0.05
N ALA A 76 -21.84 -14.73 0.39
CA ALA A 76 -22.50 -15.75 1.20
C ALA A 76 -23.12 -15.21 2.50
N ARG A 77 -22.45 -14.26 3.17
CA ARG A 77 -22.93 -13.64 4.42
C ARG A 77 -23.98 -12.56 4.21
N ARG A 78 -23.93 -11.85 3.08
CA ARG A 78 -24.76 -10.65 2.84
C ARG A 78 -25.88 -10.86 1.82
N TRP A 79 -25.92 -12.02 1.16
CA TRP A 79 -27.00 -12.35 0.24
C TRP A 79 -28.34 -12.47 0.96
N LYS A 80 -29.33 -11.70 0.50
CA LYS A 80 -30.70 -11.70 1.04
C LYS A 80 -31.77 -11.82 -0.04
N LEU A 81 -31.36 -12.01 -1.29
CA LEU A 81 -32.26 -12.06 -2.44
C LEU A 81 -32.75 -13.49 -2.68
N ALA A 82 -33.89 -13.60 -3.37
CA ALA A 82 -34.40 -14.89 -3.83
C ALA A 82 -33.49 -15.47 -4.92
N GLY A 83 -33.32 -16.78 -4.92
CA GLY A 83 -32.36 -17.46 -5.79
C GLY A 83 -30.94 -17.47 -5.23
N ARG A 84 -30.10 -18.33 -5.81
CA ARG A 84 -28.70 -18.50 -5.40
C ARG A 84 -27.83 -17.45 -6.09
N PRO A 85 -26.84 -16.87 -5.38
CA PRO A 85 -25.84 -16.02 -6.02
C PRO A 85 -25.01 -16.84 -7.02
N THR A 86 -24.79 -16.29 -8.20
CA THR A 86 -23.99 -16.90 -9.27
C THR A 86 -22.84 -15.97 -9.62
N MET A 87 -21.62 -16.36 -9.25
CA MET A 87 -20.40 -15.58 -9.52
C MET A 87 -19.68 -16.14 -10.76
N CYS A 88 -19.35 -15.26 -11.71
CA CYS A 88 -18.49 -15.60 -12.85
C CYS A 88 -17.02 -15.37 -12.50
N VAL A 89 -16.17 -16.39 -12.67
CA VAL A 89 -14.72 -16.29 -12.48
C VAL A 89 -14.06 -16.29 -13.85
N VAL A 90 -13.31 -15.25 -14.15
CA VAL A 90 -12.57 -15.13 -15.42
C VAL A 90 -11.16 -15.65 -15.22
N LEU A 91 -10.76 -16.61 -16.06
CA LEU A 91 -9.39 -17.11 -16.11
C LEU A 91 -8.70 -16.52 -17.33
N ARG A 92 -7.58 -15.81 -17.11
CA ARG A 92 -6.73 -15.27 -18.18
C ARG A 92 -5.45 -16.10 -18.27
N GLU A 93 -4.79 -16.08 -19.42
CA GLU A 93 -3.57 -16.86 -19.69
C GLU A 93 -2.50 -16.59 -18.62
N GLU A 94 -2.29 -15.33 -18.26
CA GLU A 94 -1.32 -14.94 -17.24
C GLU A 94 -1.63 -15.51 -15.84
N ASN A 95 -2.88 -15.86 -15.56
CA ASN A 95 -3.30 -16.49 -14.30
C ASN A 95 -3.14 -18.01 -14.33
N VAL A 96 -3.21 -18.63 -15.52
CA VAL A 96 -3.22 -20.09 -15.68
C VAL A 96 -1.89 -20.65 -16.22
N ALA A 97 -0.88 -19.79 -16.39
CA ALA A 97 0.45 -20.18 -16.85
C ALA A 97 1.56 -19.60 -15.95
N GLY A 98 2.72 -20.26 -15.95
CA GLY A 98 3.92 -19.85 -15.22
C GLY A 98 3.95 -20.27 -13.75
N GLU A 99 4.84 -19.65 -12.98
CA GLU A 99 5.23 -20.05 -11.61
C GLU A 99 4.09 -20.03 -10.57
N TYR A 100 3.00 -19.33 -10.86
CA TYR A 100 1.89 -19.14 -9.91
C TYR A 100 0.66 -20.01 -10.24
N PHE A 101 0.76 -20.86 -11.27
CA PHE A 101 -0.33 -21.73 -11.67
C PHE A 101 -0.80 -22.62 -10.53
N ASP A 102 0.11 -23.14 -9.71
CA ASP A 102 -0.21 -24.02 -8.58
C ASP A 102 -1.17 -23.35 -7.58
N HIS A 103 -1.01 -22.06 -7.31
CA HIS A 103 -1.88 -21.31 -6.39
C HIS A 103 -3.30 -21.15 -6.95
N ILE A 104 -3.43 -20.88 -8.24
CA ILE A 104 -4.72 -20.78 -8.92
C ILE A 104 -5.36 -22.17 -9.04
N LEU A 105 -4.57 -23.20 -9.31
CA LEU A 105 -5.03 -24.58 -9.35
C LEU A 105 -5.61 -25.00 -7.99
N ASP A 106 -4.95 -24.66 -6.89
CA ASP A 106 -5.45 -24.90 -5.53
C ASP A 106 -6.82 -24.23 -5.29
N LEU A 107 -7.01 -22.99 -5.78
CA LEU A 107 -8.31 -22.32 -5.72
C LEU A 107 -9.36 -23.07 -6.55
N LEU A 108 -9.02 -23.50 -7.78
CA LEU A 108 -9.92 -24.26 -8.65
C LEU A 108 -10.29 -25.63 -8.05
N VAL A 109 -9.34 -26.29 -7.38
CA VAL A 109 -9.58 -27.54 -6.65
C VAL A 109 -10.53 -27.31 -5.48
N GLN A 110 -10.37 -26.22 -4.71
CA GLN A 110 -11.31 -25.86 -3.64
C GLN A 110 -12.72 -25.56 -4.18
N LEU A 111 -12.83 -24.83 -5.29
CA LEU A 111 -14.10 -24.59 -5.99
C LEU A 111 -14.77 -25.90 -6.42
N LYS A 112 -13.98 -26.85 -6.96
CA LYS A 112 -14.46 -28.18 -7.39
C LYS A 112 -14.88 -29.06 -6.21
N ASN A 113 -14.18 -28.99 -5.08
CA ASN A 113 -14.50 -29.73 -3.85
C ASN A 113 -15.73 -29.15 -3.13
N GLY A 114 -16.21 -27.99 -3.54
CA GLY A 114 -17.49 -27.42 -3.11
C GLY A 114 -17.44 -26.65 -1.79
N HIS A 115 -16.25 -26.34 -1.26
CA HIS A 115 -16.09 -25.56 -0.04
C HIS A 115 -14.90 -24.59 -0.13
N ILE A 116 -15.12 -23.31 0.22
CA ILE A 116 -14.08 -22.26 0.30
C ILE A 116 -14.30 -21.47 1.58
N ASN A 117 -13.30 -21.39 2.46
CA ASN A 117 -13.38 -20.65 3.74
C ASN A 117 -14.67 -20.96 4.55
N GLY A 118 -15.11 -22.22 4.54
CA GLY A 118 -16.36 -22.65 5.21
C GLY A 118 -17.66 -22.33 4.47
N VAL A 119 -17.59 -21.65 3.32
CA VAL A 119 -18.72 -21.39 2.42
C VAL A 119 -18.91 -22.56 1.46
N ARG A 120 -20.13 -23.09 1.37
CA ARG A 120 -20.51 -24.09 0.37
C ARG A 120 -20.66 -23.45 -1.00
N VAL A 121 -19.89 -23.95 -1.97
CA VAL A 121 -19.91 -23.49 -3.36
C VAL A 121 -20.25 -24.63 -4.30
N ARG A 122 -20.79 -24.30 -5.48
CA ARG A 122 -21.08 -25.28 -6.54
C ARG A 122 -20.52 -24.76 -7.86
N LEU A 123 -19.46 -25.39 -8.35
CA LEU A 123 -18.96 -25.17 -9.70
C LEU A 123 -19.86 -25.89 -10.71
N GLY A 124 -20.14 -25.24 -11.85
CA GLY A 124 -20.97 -25.83 -12.90
C GLY A 124 -20.99 -24.97 -14.15
N ARG A 125 -21.47 -25.54 -15.26
CA ARG A 125 -21.72 -24.79 -16.49
C ARG A 125 -22.89 -23.82 -16.28
N VAL A 126 -22.83 -22.64 -16.90
CA VAL A 126 -23.83 -21.57 -16.70
C VAL A 126 -25.26 -22.08 -16.86
N HIS A 127 -25.56 -22.82 -17.93
CA HIS A 127 -26.90 -23.38 -18.18
C HIS A 127 -27.46 -24.27 -17.04
N GLN A 128 -26.59 -24.93 -16.27
CA GLN A 128 -27.00 -25.76 -15.12
C GLN A 128 -27.35 -24.91 -13.90
N LEU A 129 -26.70 -23.74 -13.77
CA LEU A 129 -26.85 -22.84 -12.63
C LEU A 129 -28.04 -21.90 -12.81
N LEU A 130 -28.41 -21.57 -14.06
CA LEU A 130 -29.53 -20.67 -14.40
C LEU A 130 -30.85 -21.04 -13.70
N ASN A 131 -31.13 -22.34 -13.56
CA ASN A 131 -32.38 -22.82 -12.95
C ASN A 131 -32.53 -22.48 -11.45
N SER A 132 -31.43 -22.12 -10.78
CA SER A 132 -31.42 -21.81 -9.35
C SER A 132 -30.88 -20.42 -9.02
N CYS A 133 -30.45 -19.67 -10.03
CA CYS A 133 -29.79 -18.38 -9.85
C CYS A 133 -30.80 -17.27 -9.53
N CYS A 134 -30.29 -16.16 -8.99
CA CYS A 134 -31.03 -14.92 -8.90
C CYS A 134 -31.01 -14.21 -10.27
N ILE A 135 -32.18 -14.02 -10.86
CA ILE A 135 -32.36 -13.31 -12.13
C ILE A 135 -32.96 -11.93 -11.86
N GLU A 136 -32.35 -10.88 -12.41
CA GLU A 136 -32.85 -9.51 -12.39
C GLU A 136 -33.19 -9.07 -13.81
N HIS A 137 -34.42 -8.59 -14.01
CA HIS A 137 -34.89 -8.10 -15.31
C HIS A 137 -34.61 -6.60 -15.44
N ILE A 138 -33.95 -6.22 -16.54
CA ILE A 138 -33.68 -4.83 -16.88
C ILE A 138 -34.67 -4.41 -17.96
N ASP A 139 -35.84 -3.95 -17.52
CA ASP A 139 -36.95 -3.57 -18.42
C ASP A 139 -37.09 -2.05 -18.58
N PHE A 140 -36.23 -1.26 -17.91
CA PHE A 140 -36.35 0.20 -17.83
C PHE A 140 -35.51 0.96 -18.88
N ALA A 141 -34.64 0.28 -19.62
CA ALA A 141 -33.84 0.86 -20.69
C ALA A 141 -34.42 0.45 -22.05
N ASN A 142 -34.42 1.36 -23.04
CA ASN A 142 -34.79 1.04 -24.42
C ASN A 142 -33.57 0.55 -25.20
N SER A 143 -33.78 -0.27 -26.22
CA SER A 143 -32.72 -0.76 -27.12
C SER A 143 -31.94 0.39 -27.76
N ASP A 144 -32.63 1.48 -28.07
CA ASP A 144 -32.08 2.64 -28.79
C ASP A 144 -31.22 3.52 -27.88
N ASP A 145 -31.38 3.41 -26.55
CA ASP A 145 -30.59 4.14 -25.56
C ASP A 145 -29.31 3.37 -25.16
N LEU A 146 -29.07 2.18 -25.74
CA LEU A 146 -28.01 1.25 -25.36
C LEU A 146 -27.12 0.87 -26.55
N GLU A 147 -25.99 1.55 -26.68
CA GLU A 147 -24.87 1.06 -27.49
C GLU A 147 -24.13 -0.03 -26.71
N PHE A 148 -24.50 -1.30 -26.93
CA PHE A 148 -23.68 -2.42 -26.49
C PHE A 148 -22.55 -2.63 -27.49
N ASP A 149 -21.43 -1.93 -27.31
CA ASP A 149 -20.16 -2.42 -27.84
C ASP A 149 -19.73 -3.60 -26.97
N ILE A 150 -20.29 -4.79 -27.26
CA ILE A 150 -19.88 -5.99 -26.57
C ILE A 150 -18.44 -6.25 -26.99
N ASP A 151 -17.48 -5.94 -26.12
CA ASP A 151 -16.16 -6.58 -26.13
C ASP A 151 -16.43 -8.08 -25.89
N ILE A 152 -16.82 -8.79 -26.95
CA ILE A 152 -17.03 -10.23 -26.92
C ILE A 152 -15.65 -10.81 -26.64
N PHE A 153 -15.49 -11.50 -25.51
CA PHE A 153 -14.34 -12.38 -25.35
C PHE A 153 -14.42 -13.40 -26.48
N GLU A 154 -13.56 -13.25 -27.49
CA GLU A 154 -13.44 -14.23 -28.55
C GLU A 154 -12.86 -15.51 -27.93
N GLU A 155 -13.57 -16.63 -28.12
CA GLU A 155 -13.09 -17.94 -27.71
C GLU A 155 -11.91 -18.32 -28.61
N SER A 156 -10.70 -18.36 -28.06
CA SER A 156 -9.54 -18.85 -28.81
C SER A 156 -9.71 -20.34 -29.07
N HIS A 157 -9.86 -20.72 -30.34
CA HIS A 157 -10.02 -22.11 -30.76
C HIS A 157 -8.69 -22.92 -30.74
N ASP A 158 -7.55 -22.28 -30.42
CA ASP A 158 -6.23 -22.93 -30.43
C ASP A 158 -5.75 -23.33 -29.03
N ASN A 159 -5.98 -24.60 -28.67
CA ASN A 159 -5.43 -25.22 -27.46
C ASN A 159 -3.89 -25.26 -27.45
N ALA A 160 -3.23 -25.12 -28.61
CA ALA A 160 -1.77 -25.22 -28.74
C ALA A 160 -1.02 -23.91 -28.37
N ALA A 161 -1.70 -22.77 -28.34
CA ALA A 161 -1.08 -21.47 -28.02
C ALA A 161 -1.01 -21.18 -26.51
N LEU A 162 -1.85 -21.83 -25.70
CA LEU A 162 -2.05 -21.54 -24.27
C LEU A 162 -0.80 -21.69 -23.37
N PHE A 163 0.27 -22.33 -23.85
CA PHE A 163 1.43 -22.68 -23.02
C PHE A 163 2.76 -22.09 -23.49
N SER A 164 2.84 -21.45 -24.67
CA SER A 164 4.14 -21.23 -25.33
C SER A 164 4.80 -19.87 -25.11
N GLN A 165 4.04 -18.79 -24.87
CA GLN A 165 4.64 -17.44 -24.88
C GLN A 165 5.11 -16.92 -23.51
N LEU A 166 4.48 -17.33 -22.41
CA LEU A 166 4.85 -16.92 -21.05
C LEU A 166 5.92 -17.82 -20.42
N SER A 167 6.03 -19.07 -20.86
CA SER A 167 6.91 -20.09 -20.28
C SER A 167 8.37 -20.03 -20.77
N LEU A 168 8.66 -19.20 -21.79
CA LEU A 168 9.95 -19.17 -22.50
C LEU A 168 10.47 -17.75 -22.71
N LYS A 169 10.74 -16.98 -21.64
CA LYS A 169 11.46 -15.70 -21.79
C LYS A 169 12.53 -15.53 -20.72
N GLU A 170 13.68 -16.15 -20.97
CA GLU A 170 14.95 -15.75 -20.37
C GLU A 170 15.36 -14.36 -20.89
N GLY A 171 15.57 -13.41 -19.97
CA GLY A 171 16.43 -12.23 -20.11
C GLY A 171 16.25 -11.34 -21.35
N ILE A 172 15.27 -10.45 -21.33
CA ILE A 172 15.21 -9.33 -22.29
C ILE A 172 16.14 -8.20 -21.79
N ASP A 173 16.97 -7.66 -22.70
CA ASP A 173 17.86 -6.48 -22.55
C ASP A 173 17.17 -5.22 -21.97
N ASP A 174 15.84 -5.20 -21.97
CA ASP A 174 15.02 -4.06 -21.56
C ASP A 174 15.08 -3.78 -20.05
N GLU A 175 15.37 -4.77 -19.19
CA GLU A 175 15.45 -4.56 -17.73
C GLU A 175 16.49 -3.51 -17.31
N LEU A 176 17.56 -3.35 -18.09
CA LEU A 176 18.63 -2.39 -17.85
C LEU A 176 18.35 -1.00 -18.42
N THR A 177 17.26 -0.81 -19.17
CA THR A 177 16.91 0.50 -19.72
C THR A 177 16.48 1.43 -18.59
N HIS A 178 17.10 2.61 -18.51
CA HIS A 178 16.69 3.68 -17.60
C HIS A 178 16.13 4.88 -18.37
N GLU A 179 15.21 5.62 -17.75
CA GLU A 179 14.60 6.83 -18.35
C GLU A 179 15.67 7.83 -18.83
N LYS A 180 16.75 7.98 -18.04
CA LYS A 180 17.88 8.88 -18.31
C LYS A 180 18.60 8.58 -19.64
N ASP A 181 18.59 7.32 -20.08
CA ASP A 181 19.23 6.89 -21.33
C ASP A 181 18.37 7.24 -22.55
N VAL A 182 17.05 7.41 -22.33
CA VAL A 182 16.06 7.75 -23.35
C VAL A 182 15.83 9.27 -23.40
N THR A 183 15.96 9.99 -22.28
CA THR A 183 15.83 11.45 -22.19
C THR A 183 16.58 12.24 -23.28
N PRO A 184 17.83 11.93 -23.67
CA PRO A 184 18.53 12.72 -24.67
C PRO A 184 18.03 12.53 -26.12
N LYS A 185 17.13 11.57 -26.39
CA LYS A 185 16.62 11.31 -27.74
C LYS A 185 15.77 12.47 -28.26
N THR A 186 15.82 12.67 -29.57
CA THR A 186 15.00 13.65 -30.30
C THR A 186 13.56 13.16 -30.45
N ASP A 187 12.62 14.09 -30.63
CA ASP A 187 11.19 13.75 -30.77
C ASP A 187 10.92 12.83 -31.98
N HIS A 188 11.73 12.94 -33.04
CA HIS A 188 11.65 12.04 -34.20
C HIS A 188 12.07 10.60 -33.86
N GLU A 189 13.15 10.43 -33.11
CA GLU A 189 13.58 9.11 -32.64
C GLU A 189 12.56 8.49 -31.69
N LEU A 190 11.98 9.30 -30.79
CA LEU A 190 10.93 8.86 -29.88
C LEU A 190 9.69 8.41 -30.66
N TYR A 191 9.27 9.19 -31.67
CA TYR A 191 8.15 8.82 -32.52
C TYR A 191 8.39 7.48 -33.22
N GLN A 192 9.58 7.25 -33.81
CA GLN A 192 9.93 5.99 -34.45
C GLN A 192 9.91 4.80 -33.48
N ILE A 193 10.29 5.00 -32.22
CA ILE A 193 10.22 3.95 -31.19
C ILE A 193 8.76 3.63 -30.85
N ILE A 194 7.93 4.67 -30.65
CA ILE A 194 6.52 4.53 -30.30
C ILE A 194 5.71 3.90 -31.45
N GLU A 195 6.06 4.26 -32.68
CA GLU A 195 5.46 3.74 -33.91
C GLU A 195 5.69 2.23 -34.08
N LYS A 196 6.86 1.71 -33.68
CA LYS A 196 7.15 0.27 -33.73
C LYS A 196 6.26 -0.55 -32.78
N ASP A 197 5.73 0.06 -31.73
CA ASP A 197 4.83 -0.55 -30.74
C ASP A 197 5.35 -1.90 -30.18
N ASP A 198 6.66 -2.00 -29.98
CA ASP A 198 7.33 -3.23 -29.54
C ASP A 198 7.03 -3.55 -28.06
N MET A 199 6.01 -4.37 -27.84
CA MET A 199 5.57 -4.83 -26.52
C MET A 199 6.53 -5.82 -25.84
N GLU A 200 7.61 -6.22 -26.52
CA GLU A 200 8.69 -7.01 -25.92
C GLU A 200 9.71 -6.13 -25.20
N ARG A 201 9.73 -4.82 -25.48
CA ARG A 201 10.56 -3.82 -24.79
C ARG A 201 9.72 -2.75 -24.07
N PRO A 202 8.91 -3.16 -23.07
CA PRO A 202 7.91 -2.27 -22.47
C PRO A 202 8.52 -1.08 -21.70
N ARG A 203 9.74 -1.17 -21.15
CA ARG A 203 10.42 -0.03 -20.48
C ARG A 203 10.84 1.03 -21.48
N LEU A 204 11.55 0.65 -22.54
CA LEU A 204 11.94 1.58 -23.60
C LEU A 204 10.72 2.30 -24.18
N LEU A 205 9.63 1.56 -24.42
CA LEU A 205 8.39 2.12 -24.94
C LEU A 205 7.71 3.06 -23.93
N ALA A 206 7.58 2.66 -22.66
CA ALA A 206 7.01 3.51 -21.61
C ALA A 206 7.77 4.83 -21.46
N PHE A 207 9.11 4.79 -21.41
CA PHE A 207 9.92 6.00 -21.31
C PHE A 207 9.80 6.87 -22.55
N SER A 208 9.80 6.26 -23.73
CA SER A 208 9.70 7.01 -24.99
C SER A 208 8.34 7.71 -25.10
N ILE A 209 7.25 7.02 -24.76
CA ILE A 209 5.89 7.59 -24.69
C ILE A 209 5.86 8.74 -23.68
N TRP A 210 6.36 8.53 -22.46
CA TRP A 210 6.34 9.55 -21.42
C TRP A 210 7.15 10.78 -21.81
N ILE A 211 8.37 10.61 -22.30
CA ILE A 211 9.25 11.72 -22.68
C ILE A 211 8.60 12.53 -23.81
N LEU A 212 8.07 11.86 -24.85
CA LEU A 212 7.36 12.56 -25.93
C LEU A 212 6.11 13.28 -25.42
N TRP A 213 5.33 12.63 -24.55
CA TRP A 213 4.14 13.24 -23.93
C TRP A 213 4.52 14.49 -23.12
N SER A 214 5.61 14.44 -22.34
CA SER A 214 6.07 15.58 -21.54
C SER A 214 6.52 16.79 -22.38
N ARG A 215 6.84 16.58 -23.67
CA ARG A 215 7.33 17.62 -24.59
C ARG A 215 6.25 18.13 -25.55
N CYS A 216 5.26 17.32 -25.85
CA CYS A 216 4.26 17.58 -26.89
C CYS A 216 2.87 17.86 -26.30
N ASN A 217 1.93 18.18 -27.20
CA ASN A 217 0.52 18.31 -26.83
C ASN A 217 -0.01 16.93 -26.36
N PRO A 218 -0.71 16.83 -25.21
CA PRO A 218 -1.37 15.61 -24.73
C PRO A 218 -2.27 14.90 -25.75
N ASP A 219 -2.83 15.64 -26.70
CA ASP A 219 -3.73 15.13 -27.76
C ASP A 219 -2.97 14.64 -29.01
N LEU A 220 -1.63 14.56 -28.97
CA LEU A 220 -0.83 14.03 -30.07
C LEU A 220 -1.22 12.57 -30.36
N LEU A 221 -1.61 12.33 -31.61
CA LEU A 221 -1.95 11.00 -32.11
C LEU A 221 -0.75 10.37 -32.81
N VAL A 222 -0.43 9.13 -32.45
CA VAL A 222 0.52 8.26 -33.15
C VAL A 222 -0.26 7.05 -33.65
N HIS A 223 -0.45 6.93 -34.98
CA HIS A 223 -1.33 5.94 -35.63
C HIS A 223 -2.74 5.87 -35.01
N ASN A 224 -3.43 7.00 -34.93
CA ASN A 224 -4.80 7.14 -34.40
C ASN A 224 -4.99 6.83 -32.92
N PHE A 225 -3.92 6.56 -32.17
CA PHE A 225 -3.97 6.43 -30.71
C PHE A 225 -3.24 7.58 -30.05
N THR A 226 -3.82 8.11 -28.98
CA THR A 226 -3.16 9.07 -28.09
C THR A 226 -1.97 8.41 -27.38
N LEU A 227 -1.01 9.23 -26.95
CA LEU A 227 0.09 8.76 -26.10
C LEU A 227 -0.41 8.15 -24.79
N ARG A 228 -1.54 8.66 -24.26
CA ARG A 228 -2.22 8.10 -23.09
C ARG A 228 -2.70 6.67 -23.33
N GLU A 229 -3.43 6.42 -24.41
CA GLU A 229 -3.93 5.09 -24.76
C GLU A 229 -2.79 4.10 -25.00
N ARG A 230 -1.69 4.55 -25.62
CA ARG A 230 -0.50 3.73 -25.79
C ARG A 230 0.16 3.39 -24.46
N LEU A 231 0.29 4.36 -23.55
CA LEU A 231 0.82 4.10 -22.21
C LEU A 231 -0.09 3.15 -21.42
N GLU A 232 -1.42 3.21 -21.61
CA GLU A 232 -2.34 2.23 -21.05
C GLU A 232 -2.11 0.81 -21.59
N LYS A 233 -1.82 0.66 -22.89
CA LYS A 233 -1.46 -0.65 -23.47
C LYS A 233 -0.17 -1.19 -22.83
N VAL A 234 0.86 -0.36 -22.71
CA VAL A 234 2.12 -0.73 -22.04
C VAL A 234 1.89 -1.09 -20.58
N TYR A 235 1.06 -0.33 -19.86
CA TYR A 235 0.66 -0.62 -18.48
C TYR A 235 0.02 -2.01 -18.36
N ARG A 236 -0.94 -2.35 -19.22
CA ARG A 236 -1.59 -3.69 -19.23
C ARG A 236 -0.58 -4.79 -19.52
N ARG A 237 0.34 -4.58 -20.48
CA ARG A 237 1.42 -5.52 -20.77
C ARG A 237 2.36 -5.70 -19.59
N ALA A 238 2.75 -4.62 -18.92
CA ALA A 238 3.58 -4.68 -17.72
C ALA A 238 2.89 -5.44 -16.57
N CYS A 239 1.56 -5.33 -16.45
CA CYS A 239 0.77 -6.09 -15.47
C CYS A 239 0.80 -7.60 -15.78
N GLN A 240 0.58 -7.98 -17.04
CA GLN A 240 0.65 -9.38 -17.50
C GLN A 240 2.04 -9.98 -17.26
N LEU A 241 3.09 -9.23 -17.56
CA LEU A 241 4.49 -9.62 -17.33
C LEU A 241 4.93 -9.47 -15.87
N ARG A 242 4.08 -8.92 -14.99
CA ARG A 242 4.37 -8.67 -13.56
C ARG A 242 5.65 -7.86 -13.33
N LEU A 243 5.93 -6.91 -14.22
CA LEU A 243 7.06 -5.99 -14.11
C LEU A 243 6.74 -4.88 -13.11
N TRP A 244 6.67 -5.21 -11.82
CA TRP A 244 6.07 -4.36 -10.78
C TRP A 244 6.58 -2.92 -10.72
N TRP A 245 7.89 -2.71 -10.94
CA TRP A 245 8.45 -1.36 -11.02
C TRP A 245 7.85 -0.57 -12.19
N LEU A 246 7.77 -1.19 -13.37
CA LEU A 246 7.22 -0.56 -14.57
C LEU A 246 5.70 -0.37 -14.46
N VAL A 247 5.02 -1.32 -13.83
CA VAL A 247 3.59 -1.22 -13.51
C VAL A 247 3.33 0.02 -12.65
N ARG A 248 4.10 0.22 -11.57
CA ARG A 248 4.02 1.42 -10.72
C ARG A 248 4.38 2.69 -11.46
N TYR A 249 5.42 2.65 -12.29
CA TYR A 249 5.83 3.77 -13.13
C TYR A 249 4.68 4.22 -14.04
N CYS A 250 4.14 3.30 -14.86
CA CYS A 250 3.05 3.60 -15.79
C CYS A 250 1.78 4.03 -15.04
N ALA A 251 1.41 3.35 -13.95
CA ALA A 251 0.28 3.74 -13.11
C ALA A 251 0.44 5.16 -12.56
N GLY A 252 1.65 5.54 -12.15
CA GLY A 252 1.95 6.87 -11.65
C GLY A 252 1.85 7.94 -12.73
N ARG A 253 2.42 7.68 -13.93
CA ARG A 253 2.30 8.57 -15.09
C ARG A 253 0.85 8.73 -15.58
N LEU A 254 0.04 7.68 -15.43
CA LEU A 254 -1.38 7.69 -15.77
C LEU A 254 -2.28 8.24 -14.64
N HIS A 255 -1.69 8.64 -13.51
CA HIS A 255 -2.42 9.08 -12.31
C HIS A 255 -3.50 8.10 -11.84
N LYS A 256 -3.21 6.80 -11.89
CA LYS A 256 -4.15 5.75 -11.46
C LYS A 256 -4.26 5.71 -9.93
N SER A 257 -5.49 5.64 -9.43
CA SER A 257 -5.81 5.64 -8.00
C SER A 257 -6.69 4.48 -7.58
N MET A 258 -6.45 3.92 -6.40
CA MET A 258 -7.28 2.89 -5.79
C MET A 258 -8.58 3.48 -5.24
N ASN A 259 -9.73 2.88 -5.61
CA ASN A 259 -11.05 3.30 -5.12
C ASN A 259 -11.20 3.15 -3.59
N SER A 260 -10.44 2.24 -2.97
CA SER A 260 -10.46 1.96 -1.53
C SER A 260 -9.60 2.90 -0.67
N LEU A 261 -8.92 3.89 -1.28
CA LEU A 261 -7.97 4.75 -0.58
C LEU A 261 -8.64 5.64 0.48
N ALA A 262 -9.71 6.35 0.12
CA ALA A 262 -10.41 7.24 1.06
C ALA A 262 -11.04 6.47 2.25
N PRO A 263 -11.71 5.31 2.03
CA PRO A 263 -12.12 4.43 3.13
C PRO A 263 -10.95 3.95 4.01
N ALA A 264 -9.81 3.58 3.43
CA ALA A 264 -8.64 3.12 4.17
C ALA A 264 -8.03 4.21 5.06
N ILE A 265 -7.91 5.44 4.54
CA ILE A 265 -7.48 6.60 5.32
C ILE A 265 -8.46 6.86 6.45
N THR A 266 -9.76 6.89 6.16
CA THR A 266 -10.81 7.10 7.17
C THR A 266 -10.71 6.06 8.29
N ASN A 267 -10.50 4.80 7.93
CA ASN A 267 -10.34 3.68 8.88
C ASN A 267 -9.18 3.88 9.86
N MET A 268 -8.07 4.47 9.40
CA MET A 268 -6.93 4.80 10.26
C MET A 268 -7.20 6.04 11.14
N LEU A 269 -7.79 7.09 10.56
CA LEU A 269 -8.14 8.32 11.29
C LEU A 269 -9.11 8.07 12.45
N VAL A 270 -10.15 7.26 12.24
CA VAL A 270 -11.13 6.94 13.31
C VAL A 270 -10.52 6.13 14.46
N ARG A 271 -9.35 5.52 14.26
CA ARG A 271 -8.57 4.85 15.31
C ARG A 271 -7.54 5.78 15.97
N GLY A 272 -7.67 7.08 15.77
CA GLY A 272 -6.81 8.11 16.36
C GLY A 272 -5.41 8.16 15.76
N LYS A 273 -5.23 7.65 14.53
CA LYS A 273 -3.96 7.72 13.81
C LYS A 273 -3.95 8.90 12.85
N GLN A 274 -2.78 9.48 12.63
CA GLN A 274 -2.54 10.43 11.55
C GLN A 274 -1.75 9.75 10.43
N ILE A 275 -1.76 10.30 9.23
CA ILE A 275 -1.01 9.75 8.09
C ILE A 275 -0.27 10.89 7.40
N THR A 276 0.99 10.69 7.03
CA THR A 276 1.70 11.66 6.18
C THR A 276 1.90 11.14 4.76
N LEU A 277 1.64 12.01 3.78
CA LEU A 277 1.94 11.78 2.37
C LEU A 277 3.17 12.58 1.94
N GLY A 278 3.94 12.03 1.02
CA GLY A 278 5.12 12.66 0.43
C GLY A 278 6.42 11.92 0.72
N VAL A 279 7.50 12.37 0.09
CA VAL A 279 8.82 11.70 0.13
C VAL A 279 9.84 12.62 0.80
N ARG A 280 10.77 12.05 1.58
CA ARG A 280 11.78 12.81 2.34
C ARG A 280 12.67 13.72 1.49
N SER A 281 12.94 13.33 0.26
CA SER A 281 13.80 14.04 -0.69
C SER A 281 13.05 15.12 -1.50
N GLY A 282 11.72 15.24 -1.35
CA GLY A 282 10.85 16.11 -2.15
C GLY A 282 10.21 17.26 -1.37
N ALA A 283 9.07 17.75 -1.89
CA ALA A 283 8.22 18.74 -1.23
C ALA A 283 7.73 18.24 0.15
N ARG A 284 7.36 19.20 1.00
CA ARG A 284 6.92 19.00 2.40
C ARG A 284 6.00 17.78 2.57
N GLU A 285 6.26 16.95 3.58
CA GLU A 285 5.30 15.90 3.99
C GLU A 285 3.99 16.57 4.42
N GLU A 286 2.88 16.16 3.82
CA GLU A 286 1.55 16.67 4.14
C GLU A 286 0.85 15.74 5.12
N ASN A 287 0.34 16.31 6.23
CA ASN A 287 -0.30 15.55 7.29
C ASN A 287 -1.82 15.50 7.10
N ILE A 288 -2.35 14.28 6.94
CA ILE A 288 -3.77 14.00 6.88
C ILE A 288 -4.26 13.69 8.29
N VAL A 289 -5.00 14.65 8.84
CA VAL A 289 -5.62 14.57 10.18
C VAL A 289 -7.15 14.46 10.14
N ARG A 290 -7.74 14.59 8.95
CA ARG A 290 -9.19 14.54 8.71
C ARG A 290 -9.50 13.84 7.39
N PRO A 291 -10.68 13.23 7.22
CA PRO A 291 -11.07 12.62 5.95
C PRO A 291 -11.03 13.64 4.81
N ILE A 292 -10.53 13.21 3.65
CA ILE A 292 -10.39 14.01 2.43
C ILE A 292 -11.26 13.38 1.34
N ALA A 293 -11.87 14.19 0.49
CA ALA A 293 -12.64 13.69 -0.65
C ALA A 293 -11.73 12.92 -1.63
N PRO A 294 -12.22 11.87 -2.31
CA PRO A 294 -11.38 11.03 -3.19
C PRO A 294 -10.58 11.81 -4.24
N ASN A 295 -11.18 12.80 -4.88
CA ASN A 295 -10.51 13.61 -5.92
C ASN A 295 -9.38 14.48 -5.33
N ASP A 296 -9.64 15.13 -4.20
CA ASP A 296 -8.65 15.95 -3.50
C ASP A 296 -7.51 15.09 -2.97
N LEU A 297 -7.82 13.90 -2.47
CA LEU A 297 -6.84 12.92 -2.02
C LEU A 297 -5.96 12.43 -3.18
N ASN A 298 -6.56 12.13 -4.33
CA ASN A 298 -5.83 11.71 -5.52
C ASN A 298 -4.85 12.81 -5.98
N ARG A 299 -5.34 14.05 -6.05
CA ARG A 299 -4.49 15.21 -6.37
C ARG A 299 -3.35 15.36 -5.37
N LEU A 300 -3.65 15.37 -4.07
CA LEU A 300 -2.66 15.52 -3.00
C LEU A 300 -1.58 14.44 -3.06
N LEU A 301 -1.97 13.18 -3.28
CA LEU A 301 -1.06 12.05 -3.37
C LEU A 301 0.01 12.24 -4.45
N PHE A 302 -0.41 12.68 -5.64
CA PHE A 302 0.50 12.88 -6.76
C PHE A 302 1.27 14.21 -6.68
N GLU A 303 0.72 15.25 -6.05
CA GLU A 303 1.42 16.52 -5.79
C GLU A 303 2.53 16.40 -4.74
N CYS A 304 2.33 15.55 -3.71
CA CYS A 304 3.31 15.34 -2.64
C CYS A 304 4.50 14.45 -3.06
N CYS A 305 4.41 13.77 -4.20
CA CYS A 305 5.44 12.84 -4.67
C CYS A 305 6.27 13.47 -5.79
N PRO A 306 7.60 13.23 -5.86
CA PRO A 306 8.44 13.78 -6.92
C PRO A 306 7.99 13.35 -8.31
N ALA A 307 7.94 14.30 -9.25
CA ALA A 307 7.50 14.05 -10.63
C ALA A 307 8.44 13.12 -11.40
N ASP A 308 9.71 13.03 -10.99
CA ASP A 308 10.71 12.10 -11.52
C ASP A 308 10.62 10.69 -10.92
N GLU A 309 9.88 10.52 -9.82
CA GLU A 309 9.64 9.23 -9.16
C GLU A 309 8.14 8.89 -9.06
N PRO A 310 7.42 8.76 -10.19
CA PRO A 310 5.97 8.52 -10.20
C PRO A 310 5.55 7.22 -9.47
N GLN A 311 6.45 6.23 -9.41
CA GLN A 311 6.21 4.97 -8.69
C GLN A 311 6.00 5.15 -7.18
N SER A 312 6.50 6.24 -6.58
CA SER A 312 6.39 6.51 -5.15
C SER A 312 4.94 6.78 -4.71
N ALA A 313 4.20 7.57 -5.50
CA ALA A 313 2.79 7.86 -5.26
C ALA A 313 1.95 6.58 -5.29
N VAL A 314 2.24 5.68 -6.22
CA VAL A 314 1.55 4.38 -6.34
C VAL A 314 1.90 3.47 -5.16
N PHE A 315 3.18 3.41 -4.78
CA PHE A 315 3.62 2.62 -3.62
C PHE A 315 2.99 3.12 -2.32
N HIS A 316 2.82 4.44 -2.13
CA HIS A 316 2.10 4.99 -0.98
C HIS A 316 0.65 4.52 -0.90
N GLN A 317 -0.05 4.35 -2.03
CA GLN A 317 -1.40 3.77 -2.03
C GLN A 317 -1.38 2.34 -1.48
N GLU A 318 -0.43 1.52 -1.93
CA GLU A 318 -0.28 0.14 -1.42
C GLU A 318 0.01 0.12 0.07
N LEU A 319 0.89 1.01 0.57
CA LEU A 319 1.19 1.11 2.00
C LEU A 319 -0.04 1.53 2.82
N ILE A 320 -0.86 2.47 2.31
CA ILE A 320 -2.12 2.88 2.95
C ILE A 320 -3.08 1.70 3.05
N ILE A 321 -3.25 0.94 1.96
CA ILE A 321 -4.13 -0.22 1.95
C ILE A 321 -3.60 -1.32 2.88
N ALA A 322 -2.31 -1.64 2.82
CA ALA A 322 -1.68 -2.65 3.68
C ALA A 322 -1.79 -2.28 5.16
N CYS A 323 -1.50 -1.02 5.53
CA CYS A 323 -1.63 -0.56 6.90
C CYS A 323 -3.09 -0.58 7.38
N SER A 324 -4.04 -0.11 6.56
CA SER A 324 -5.46 -0.12 6.92
C SER A 324 -6.02 -1.55 7.06
N ASP A 325 -5.65 -2.46 6.16
CA ASP A 325 -6.06 -3.88 6.22
C ASP A 325 -5.50 -4.52 7.50
N LEU A 326 -4.20 -4.33 7.79
CA LEU A 326 -3.57 -4.86 9.00
C LEU A 326 -4.20 -4.28 10.28
N MET A 327 -4.48 -2.97 10.31
CA MET A 327 -5.10 -2.31 11.46
C MET A 327 -6.54 -2.76 11.69
N SER A 328 -7.23 -3.19 10.64
CA SER A 328 -8.59 -3.74 10.74
C SER A 328 -8.61 -5.11 11.42
N HIS A 329 -7.60 -5.93 11.17
CA HIS A 329 -7.48 -7.28 11.73
C HIS A 329 -6.78 -7.27 13.10
N ASN A 330 -5.68 -6.53 13.25
CA ASN A 330 -4.81 -6.54 14.42
C ASN A 330 -4.46 -5.11 14.88
N PRO A 331 -5.40 -4.35 15.47
CA PRO A 331 -5.16 -2.94 15.81
C PRO A 331 -4.01 -2.72 16.80
N GLN A 332 -3.73 -3.70 17.66
CA GLN A 332 -2.64 -3.64 18.67
C GLN A 332 -1.25 -3.47 18.03
N VAL A 333 -1.06 -3.91 16.79
CA VAL A 333 0.25 -3.76 16.13
C VAL A 333 0.57 -2.30 15.80
N PHE A 334 -0.37 -1.37 15.92
CA PHE A 334 -0.15 0.07 15.77
C PHE A 334 -0.10 0.80 17.13
N GLU A 335 -0.05 0.08 18.25
CA GLU A 335 0.16 0.70 19.55
C GLU A 335 1.53 1.39 19.61
N GLY A 336 1.56 2.58 20.20
CA GLY A 336 2.74 3.45 20.25
C GLY A 336 3.03 4.22 18.96
N VAL A 337 2.34 3.94 17.85
CA VAL A 337 2.47 4.71 16.59
C VAL A 337 1.30 5.68 16.48
N LEU A 338 1.54 6.97 16.64
CA LEU A 338 0.49 7.98 16.50
C LEU A 338 0.32 8.44 15.05
N THR A 339 1.44 8.69 14.36
CA THR A 339 1.47 9.12 12.96
C THR A 339 2.11 8.05 12.08
N ILE A 340 1.37 7.58 11.07
CA ILE A 340 1.83 6.62 10.07
C ILE A 340 2.50 7.40 8.95
N ARG A 341 3.83 7.44 8.97
CA ARG A 341 4.62 8.19 8.00
C ARG A 341 5.06 7.29 6.85
N LEU A 342 4.41 7.42 5.69
CA LEU A 342 4.58 6.48 4.58
C LEU A 342 6.00 6.47 4.01
N SER A 343 6.64 7.65 3.93
CA SER A 343 8.05 7.79 3.53
C SER A 343 8.98 6.93 4.40
N TRP A 344 8.78 6.97 5.72
CA TRP A 344 9.59 6.23 6.68
C TRP A 344 9.27 4.74 6.71
N ILE A 345 8.03 4.35 6.39
CA ILE A 345 7.68 2.95 6.18
C ILE A 345 8.40 2.42 4.94
N SER A 346 8.44 3.16 3.84
CA SER A 346 9.23 2.82 2.64
C SER A 346 10.72 2.65 2.96
N ASP A 347 11.30 3.57 3.75
CA ASP A 347 12.68 3.47 4.22
C ASP A 347 12.89 2.23 5.10
N ALA A 348 11.97 1.96 6.03
CA ALA A 348 12.04 0.81 6.93
C ALA A 348 11.92 -0.53 6.19
N ILE A 349 11.06 -0.61 5.16
CA ILE A 349 10.98 -1.74 4.24
C ILE A 349 12.33 -1.95 3.54
N SER A 350 12.93 -0.88 3.01
CA SER A 350 14.25 -0.93 2.37
C SER A 350 15.33 -1.44 3.33
N MET A 351 15.36 -0.92 4.56
CA MET A 351 16.30 -1.36 5.60
C MET A 351 16.12 -2.84 5.94
N LEU A 352 14.87 -3.27 6.19
CA LEU A 352 14.57 -4.64 6.56
C LEU A 352 14.98 -5.62 5.44
N LEU A 353 14.66 -5.32 4.18
CA LEU A 353 15.08 -6.15 3.04
C LEU A 353 16.60 -6.23 2.93
N ASN A 354 17.31 -5.11 3.11
CA ASN A 354 18.78 -5.10 3.09
C ASN A 354 19.38 -5.95 4.22
N TYR A 355 18.78 -5.94 5.42
CA TYR A 355 19.21 -6.78 6.54
C TYR A 355 19.03 -8.25 6.23
N VAL A 356 17.86 -8.64 5.70
CA VAL A 356 17.57 -10.02 5.30
C VAL A 356 18.55 -10.52 4.23
N ARG A 357 18.86 -9.68 3.22
CA ARG A 357 19.85 -10.02 2.18
C ARG A 357 21.26 -10.20 2.77
N ALA A 358 21.69 -9.28 3.64
CA ALA A 358 23.01 -9.36 4.27
C ALA A 358 23.17 -10.62 5.12
N THR A 359 22.12 -11.04 5.84
CA THR A 359 22.13 -12.29 6.61
C THR A 359 22.12 -13.53 5.72
N GLY A 360 21.43 -13.51 4.58
CA GLY A 360 21.44 -14.62 3.61
C GLY A 360 22.77 -14.79 2.86
N ALA A 361 23.56 -13.73 2.73
CA ALA A 361 24.85 -13.71 2.03
C ALA A 361 26.05 -14.22 2.88
N LEU A 362 25.90 -14.33 4.20
CA LEU A 362 26.94 -14.85 5.11
C LEU A 362 27.02 -16.39 5.06
N LYS A 363 27.37 -16.96 3.90
CA LYS A 363 27.92 -18.32 3.80
C LYS A 363 29.45 -18.22 3.83
N ILE A 364 30.05 -18.27 5.02
CA ILE A 364 31.51 -18.34 5.18
C ILE A 364 31.97 -19.77 4.82
N PRO A 365 32.92 -19.97 3.89
CA PRO A 365 33.41 -21.31 3.57
C PRO A 365 34.19 -21.87 4.76
N GLY A 366 33.76 -23.02 5.31
CA GLY A 366 34.56 -23.84 6.23
C GLY A 366 34.15 -23.85 7.70
N ILE A 367 33.08 -23.15 8.13
CA ILE A 367 32.52 -23.29 9.48
C ILE A 367 31.06 -23.72 9.36
N VAL A 368 30.81 -25.03 9.51
CA VAL A 368 29.47 -25.57 9.74
C VAL A 368 29.15 -25.35 11.22
N MET A 369 28.67 -24.15 11.56
CA MET A 369 27.87 -23.98 12.78
C MET A 369 26.51 -24.59 12.48
N GLY A 370 26.25 -25.75 13.10
CA GLY A 370 25.04 -26.53 12.88
C GLY A 370 23.77 -25.77 13.27
N THR A 371 23.10 -25.20 12.28
CA THR A 371 21.65 -25.02 12.28
C THR A 371 21.15 -25.39 10.88
N PRO A 372 20.00 -26.08 10.75
CA PRO A 372 19.54 -26.57 9.45
C PRO A 372 19.29 -25.38 8.50
N PRO A 373 19.39 -25.57 7.18
CA PRO A 373 18.93 -24.58 6.22
C PRO A 373 17.41 -24.44 6.41
N THR A 374 16.94 -23.36 7.02
CA THR A 374 15.51 -23.12 7.17
C THR A 374 14.94 -22.73 5.81
N PRO A 375 14.06 -23.53 5.20
CA PRO A 375 13.28 -23.10 4.05
C PRO A 375 12.24 -22.09 4.55
N GLY A 376 12.22 -20.88 3.98
CA GLY A 376 11.14 -19.88 4.14
C GLY A 376 10.70 -19.53 5.58
N THR A 377 11.36 -18.58 6.26
CA THR A 377 10.90 -18.13 7.61
C THR A 377 10.99 -16.63 7.91
N THR A 378 11.02 -15.75 6.91
CA THR A 378 10.67 -14.32 7.12
C THR A 378 9.28 -13.96 6.61
N GLY A 379 8.59 -14.89 5.93
CA GLY A 379 7.44 -14.56 5.08
C GLY A 379 7.82 -13.76 3.83
N ILE A 380 9.12 -13.56 3.59
CA ILE A 380 9.64 -12.78 2.46
C ILE A 380 10.47 -13.75 1.59
N PRO A 381 10.15 -13.92 0.29
CA PRO A 381 10.88 -14.81 -0.59
C PRO A 381 12.40 -14.57 -0.57
N THR A 382 13.17 -15.66 -0.45
CA THR A 382 14.64 -15.66 -0.38
C THR A 382 15.33 -15.27 -1.69
N GLU A 383 14.59 -15.05 -2.78
CA GLU A 383 15.11 -14.76 -4.13
C GLU A 383 14.93 -13.30 -4.58
N PHE A 384 14.98 -12.33 -3.67
CA PHE A 384 14.98 -10.92 -4.08
C PHE A 384 16.37 -10.45 -4.55
N LYS A 385 16.67 -10.71 -5.83
CA LYS A 385 17.86 -10.18 -6.55
C LYS A 385 17.78 -8.67 -6.84
N LYS A 386 16.58 -8.07 -6.87
CA LYS A 386 16.38 -6.65 -7.20
C LYS A 386 16.47 -5.77 -5.94
N SER A 387 17.24 -4.69 -6.02
CA SER A 387 17.57 -3.82 -4.87
C SER A 387 16.43 -2.88 -4.47
N CYS A 388 15.52 -2.58 -5.40
CA CYS A 388 14.50 -1.53 -5.29
C CYS A 388 13.18 -2.04 -4.67
N ILE A 389 12.63 -1.31 -3.70
CA ILE A 389 11.34 -1.63 -3.07
C ILE A 389 10.16 -1.55 -4.05
N TYR A 390 10.30 -0.80 -5.14
CA TYR A 390 9.27 -0.68 -6.16
C TYR A 390 9.23 -1.90 -7.11
N ASP A 391 10.14 -2.88 -6.97
CA ASP A 391 10.06 -4.17 -7.67
C ASP A 391 9.27 -5.23 -6.88
N LEU A 392 8.85 -4.95 -5.64
CA LEU A 392 8.10 -5.90 -4.81
C LEU A 392 6.70 -6.14 -5.39
N SER A 393 6.20 -7.38 -5.36
CA SER A 393 4.79 -7.62 -5.70
C SER A 393 3.87 -7.04 -4.61
N PRO A 394 2.61 -6.69 -4.93
CA PRO A 394 1.62 -6.23 -3.95
C PRO A 394 1.49 -7.14 -2.72
N THR A 395 1.50 -8.47 -2.91
CA THR A 395 1.48 -9.44 -1.80
C THR A 395 2.71 -9.29 -0.90
N VAL A 396 3.89 -9.21 -1.50
CA VAL A 396 5.14 -9.05 -0.74
C VAL A 396 5.17 -7.70 0.00
N VAL A 397 4.65 -6.62 -0.59
CA VAL A 397 4.52 -5.33 0.11
C VAL A 397 3.66 -5.50 1.37
N LYS A 398 2.50 -6.16 1.27
CA LYS A 398 1.62 -6.45 2.40
C LYS A 398 2.32 -7.30 3.47
N ASP A 399 3.05 -8.33 3.07
CA ASP A 399 3.76 -9.23 3.98
C ASP A 399 4.89 -8.51 4.72
N VAL A 400 5.67 -7.69 4.01
CA VAL A 400 6.76 -6.92 4.63
C VAL A 400 6.22 -5.85 5.57
N VAL A 401 5.14 -5.15 5.21
CA VAL A 401 4.45 -4.20 6.12
C VAL A 401 3.97 -4.93 7.37
N THR A 402 3.38 -6.11 7.20
CA THR A 402 2.94 -6.95 8.33
C THR A 402 4.11 -7.31 9.22
N ALA A 403 5.18 -7.90 8.67
CA ALA A 403 6.37 -8.29 9.42
C ALA A 403 7.04 -7.12 10.15
N LEU A 404 7.08 -5.94 9.51
CA LEU A 404 7.62 -4.72 10.07
C LEU A 404 6.78 -4.24 11.27
N MET A 405 5.46 -4.28 11.16
CA MET A 405 4.54 -3.80 12.21
C MET A 405 4.34 -4.79 13.35
N THR A 406 4.39 -6.10 13.09
CA THR A 406 4.34 -7.16 14.11
C THR A 406 5.70 -7.44 14.74
N ARG A 407 6.78 -6.84 14.23
CA ARG A 407 8.17 -7.09 14.64
C ARG A 407 8.55 -8.57 14.51
N THR A 408 8.04 -9.24 13.48
CA THR A 408 8.30 -10.65 13.23
C THR A 408 9.80 -10.88 13.09
N ASN A 409 10.35 -11.79 13.89
CA ASN A 409 11.77 -12.17 13.88
C ASN A 409 12.78 -11.06 14.20
N TRP A 410 12.35 -9.96 14.83
CA TRP A 410 13.29 -8.90 15.21
C TRP A 410 14.34 -9.32 16.25
N HIS A 411 14.13 -10.43 16.96
CA HIS A 411 15.13 -11.03 17.86
C HIS A 411 16.40 -11.50 17.12
N LEU A 412 16.34 -11.64 15.79
CA LEU A 412 17.49 -11.96 14.93
C LEU A 412 18.25 -10.71 14.47
N LEU A 413 17.71 -9.50 14.69
CA LEU A 413 18.32 -8.25 14.28
C LEU A 413 19.29 -7.76 15.35
N SER A 414 20.36 -7.08 14.92
CA SER A 414 21.26 -6.39 15.85
C SER A 414 20.54 -5.24 16.57
N PRO A 415 21.04 -4.80 17.75
CA PRO A 415 20.47 -3.66 18.44
C PRO A 415 20.40 -2.39 17.57
N LEU A 416 21.42 -2.13 16.74
CA LEU A 416 21.42 -0.99 15.82
C LEU A 416 20.34 -1.11 14.74
N GLN A 417 20.17 -2.30 14.16
CA GLN A 417 19.12 -2.55 13.16
C GLN A 417 17.72 -2.34 13.77
N THR A 418 17.50 -2.88 14.96
CA THR A 418 16.25 -2.70 15.71
C THR A 418 15.99 -1.22 16.01
N ARG A 419 17.02 -0.46 16.40
CA ARG A 419 16.89 0.99 16.64
C ARG A 419 16.51 1.76 15.39
N ARG A 420 17.16 1.46 14.26
CA ARG A 420 16.83 2.09 12.96
C ARG A 420 15.39 1.81 12.55
N LEU A 421 14.92 0.57 12.69
CA LEU A 421 13.53 0.24 12.34
C LEU A 421 12.52 0.90 13.28
N ASN A 422 12.72 0.85 14.61
CA ASN A 422 11.83 1.51 15.55
C ASN A 422 11.79 3.03 15.36
N GLY A 423 12.95 3.66 15.14
CA GLY A 423 13.05 5.09 14.91
C GLY A 423 12.42 5.53 13.57
N ALA A 424 12.50 4.69 12.54
CA ALA A 424 11.79 4.94 11.28
C ALA A 424 10.28 4.85 11.47
N LEU A 425 9.79 3.81 12.15
CA LEU A 425 8.36 3.64 12.47
C LEU A 425 7.83 4.65 13.50
N ASN A 426 8.72 5.40 14.16
CA ASN A 426 8.41 6.31 15.25
C ASN A 426 7.51 5.69 16.34
N ARG A 427 7.80 4.43 16.69
CA ARG A 427 6.97 3.66 17.62
C ARG A 427 7.40 3.93 19.05
N MET A 428 6.50 4.52 19.82
CA MET A 428 6.73 4.87 21.23
C MET A 428 6.47 3.69 22.17
N PRO A 429 7.26 3.55 23.26
CA PRO A 429 6.95 2.66 24.36
C PRO A 429 5.63 3.02 25.05
N VAL A 430 5.07 2.06 25.79
CA VAL A 430 3.87 2.27 26.61
C VAL A 430 4.14 3.35 27.67
N ASN A 431 3.19 4.27 27.82
CA ASN A 431 3.27 5.44 28.73
C ASN A 431 4.47 6.37 28.46
N PHE A 432 5.02 6.37 27.24
CA PHE A 432 6.14 7.24 26.88
C PHE A 432 5.81 8.73 27.04
N TYR A 433 4.64 9.17 26.56
CA TYR A 433 4.26 10.58 26.67
C TYR A 433 3.99 11.02 28.11
N ASP A 434 3.39 10.15 28.93
CA ASP A 434 3.22 10.37 30.38
C ASP A 434 4.55 10.57 31.10
N ARG A 435 5.54 9.79 30.68
CA ARG A 435 6.92 9.85 31.15
C ARG A 435 7.54 11.20 30.80
N VAL A 436 7.51 11.59 29.52
CA VAL A 436 8.03 12.88 29.06
C VAL A 436 7.31 14.05 29.75
N TRP A 437 5.99 13.96 29.94
CA TRP A 437 5.23 14.96 30.70
C TRP A 437 5.77 15.14 32.12
N THR A 438 6.03 14.03 32.82
CA THR A 438 6.61 14.05 34.17
C THR A 438 8.02 14.69 34.20
N ILE A 439 8.80 14.51 33.13
CA ILE A 439 10.08 15.21 32.97
C ILE A 439 9.84 16.70 32.80
N LEU A 440 8.91 17.10 31.92
CA LEU A 440 8.58 18.51 31.68
C LEU A 440 8.08 19.23 32.95
N GLU A 441 7.29 18.57 33.80
CA GLU A 441 6.87 19.09 35.12
C GLU A 441 8.04 19.43 36.04
N ARG A 442 9.18 18.75 35.86
CA ARG A 442 10.37 18.94 36.70
C ARG A 442 11.38 19.89 36.07
N SER A 443 11.42 19.96 34.73
CA SER A 443 12.35 20.80 33.98
C SER A 443 11.89 22.26 33.94
N LYS A 444 12.34 23.10 34.89
CA LYS A 444 11.97 24.53 34.97
C LYS A 444 12.24 25.32 33.69
N HIS A 445 13.30 24.94 32.96
CA HIS A 445 13.67 25.59 31.71
C HIS A 445 13.01 24.97 30.48
N GLY A 446 12.24 23.87 30.60
CA GLY A 446 11.70 23.15 29.45
C GLY A 446 12.63 22.03 28.93
N ILE A 447 12.35 21.54 27.72
CA ILE A 447 13.06 20.44 27.05
C ILE A 447 13.46 20.91 25.64
N ILE A 448 14.69 20.64 25.20
CA ILE A 448 15.15 20.95 23.84
C ILE A 448 15.33 19.64 23.06
N ILE A 449 14.76 19.52 21.86
CA ILE A 449 14.95 18.35 20.97
C ILE A 449 15.21 18.86 19.58
N ALA A 450 16.35 18.48 18.98
CA ALA A 450 16.73 18.85 17.61
C ALA A 450 16.54 20.36 17.35
N ASP A 451 17.13 21.18 18.22
CA ASP A 451 17.06 22.65 18.22
C ASP A 451 15.65 23.26 18.37
N GLN A 452 14.64 22.43 18.65
CA GLN A 452 13.32 22.91 19.05
C GLN A 452 13.22 22.99 20.57
N PHE A 453 12.66 24.09 21.04
CA PHE A 453 12.42 24.34 22.44
C PHE A 453 10.96 24.04 22.82
N LEU A 454 10.76 23.11 23.75
CA LEU A 454 9.50 22.84 24.43
C LEU A 454 9.52 23.48 25.81
N PRO A 455 8.96 24.68 25.98
CA PRO A 455 8.97 25.34 27.27
C PRO A 455 8.08 24.59 28.27
N GLN A 456 8.43 24.64 29.56
CA GLN A 456 7.57 24.11 30.62
C GLN A 456 6.24 24.88 30.67
N GLN A 457 6.31 26.21 30.71
CA GLN A 457 5.16 27.09 30.61
C GLN A 457 5.23 27.89 29.31
N PRO A 458 4.14 28.01 28.55
CA PRO A 458 2.76 27.68 28.93
C PRO A 458 2.33 26.24 28.56
N THR A 459 3.24 25.34 28.19
CA THR A 459 2.86 23.97 27.78
C THR A 459 2.02 23.25 28.85
N LEU A 460 2.39 23.34 30.12
CA LEU A 460 1.64 22.74 31.22
C LEU A 460 0.33 23.47 31.56
N SER A 461 0.17 24.74 31.18
CA SER A 461 -1.08 25.48 31.35
C SER A 461 -2.05 25.29 30.19
N ASP A 462 -1.52 25.12 28.98
CA ASP A 462 -2.29 25.11 27.73
C ASP A 462 -2.65 23.69 27.27
N MET A 463 -1.95 22.67 27.77
CA MET A 463 -2.13 21.27 27.40
C MET A 463 -2.37 20.42 28.64
N THR A 464 -2.84 19.18 28.46
CA THR A 464 -2.95 18.22 29.55
C THR A 464 -2.16 16.93 29.27
N ARG A 465 -1.81 16.22 30.34
CA ARG A 465 -0.99 15.00 30.32
C ARG A 465 -1.52 13.90 29.40
N TYR A 466 -2.83 13.72 29.36
CA TYR A 466 -3.48 12.59 28.69
C TYR A 466 -4.07 12.94 27.32
N GLU A 467 -3.91 14.18 26.88
CA GLU A 467 -4.38 14.63 25.56
C GLU A 467 -3.32 14.40 24.49
N LEU A 468 -3.78 14.07 23.27
CA LEU A 468 -2.91 13.82 22.13
C LEU A 468 -2.17 15.08 21.64
N THR A 469 -2.64 16.28 21.97
CA THR A 469 -2.04 17.54 21.53
C THR A 469 -0.58 17.67 21.98
N PHE A 470 -0.28 17.27 23.22
CA PHE A 470 1.09 17.20 23.72
C PHE A 470 1.91 16.16 22.96
N SER A 471 1.35 14.97 22.75
CA SER A 471 2.01 13.88 22.04
C SER A 471 2.36 14.24 20.60
N TYR A 472 1.46 14.90 19.88
CA TYR A 472 1.71 15.37 18.52
C TYR A 472 2.76 16.47 18.47
N LYS A 473 2.76 17.41 19.42
CA LYS A 473 3.80 18.45 19.52
C LYS A 473 5.18 17.84 19.75
N PHE A 474 5.28 16.85 20.63
CA PHE A 474 6.54 16.14 20.87
C PHE A 474 6.98 15.31 19.67
N GLU A 475 6.05 14.62 19.01
CA GLU A 475 6.32 13.87 17.78
C GLU A 475 6.80 14.80 16.65
N GLU A 476 6.21 15.99 16.50
CA GLU A 476 6.67 17.01 15.55
C GLU A 476 8.13 17.42 15.82
N MET A 477 8.53 17.55 17.08
CA MET A 477 9.93 17.81 17.44
C MET A 477 10.87 16.67 17.01
N LEU A 478 10.49 15.42 17.31
CA LEU A 478 11.24 14.22 16.88
C LEU A 478 11.27 14.05 15.36
N SER A 479 10.25 14.57 14.66
CA SER A 479 10.10 14.42 13.21
C SER A 479 11.22 15.10 12.42
N ARG A 480 11.84 16.16 12.98
CA ARG A 480 12.97 16.89 12.38
C ARG A 480 14.26 16.09 12.33
N ILE A 481 14.38 15.04 13.14
CA ILE A 481 15.56 14.19 13.17
C ILE A 481 15.58 13.31 11.93
N SER A 482 16.60 13.47 11.09
CA SER A 482 16.79 12.73 9.84
C SER A 482 17.33 11.30 10.04
N HIS A 483 18.00 11.03 11.15
CA HIS A 483 18.61 9.73 11.44
C HIS A 483 17.70 8.92 12.38
N PRO A 484 17.11 7.80 11.93
CA PRO A 484 16.16 7.04 12.74
C PRO A 484 16.80 6.44 13.99
N GLU A 485 18.06 6.01 13.93
CA GLU A 485 18.79 5.52 15.12
C GLU A 485 18.91 6.60 16.20
N TYR A 486 19.17 7.85 15.80
CA TYR A 486 19.26 8.97 16.74
C TYR A 486 17.90 9.32 17.32
N ARG A 487 16.85 9.31 16.48
CA ARG A 487 15.46 9.49 16.95
C ARG A 487 15.11 8.44 18.01
N GLN A 488 15.46 7.17 17.76
CA GLN A 488 15.17 6.09 18.69
C GLN A 488 15.97 6.21 20.00
N LEU A 489 17.23 6.66 19.95
CA LEU A 489 18.00 6.93 21.17
C LEU A 489 17.34 8.00 22.05
N LEU A 490 16.77 9.06 21.45
CA LEU A 490 16.01 10.06 22.20
C LEU A 490 14.68 9.55 22.76
N VAL A 491 14.15 8.44 22.27
CA VAL A 491 12.98 7.76 22.85
C VAL A 491 13.40 6.84 24.00
N GLU A 492 14.57 6.22 23.90
CA GLU A 492 15.14 5.37 24.95
C GLU A 492 15.58 6.20 26.18
N VAL A 493 16.23 7.35 25.99
CA VAL A 493 16.75 8.19 27.08
C VAL A 493 15.70 8.58 28.14
N PRO A 494 14.52 9.16 27.81
CA PRO A 494 13.51 9.52 28.81
C PRO A 494 13.03 8.33 29.63
N THR A 495 13.02 7.15 29.00
CA THR A 495 12.63 5.88 29.64
C THR A 495 13.63 5.52 30.73
N ASP A 496 14.93 5.69 30.46
CA ASP A 496 16.02 5.41 31.40
C ASP A 496 16.12 6.48 32.49
N VAL A 497 16.05 7.76 32.12
CA VAL A 497 16.10 8.90 33.05
C VAL A 497 15.02 8.81 34.13
N ILE A 498 13.80 8.45 33.76
CA ILE A 498 12.72 8.29 34.76
C ILE A 498 12.95 7.08 35.65
N THR A 499 13.53 6.00 35.13
CA THR A 499 13.88 4.84 35.95
C THR A 499 14.88 5.25 37.02
N ILE A 500 15.92 6.00 36.64
CA ILE A 500 16.91 6.55 37.58
C ILE A 500 16.26 7.51 38.59
N LEU A 501 15.42 8.44 38.13
CA LEU A 501 14.70 9.38 39.01
C LEU A 501 13.76 8.66 39.98
N MET A 502 13.14 7.55 39.59
CA MET A 502 12.27 6.75 40.43
C MET A 502 13.04 5.87 41.43
N GLU A 503 14.21 5.37 41.07
CA GLU A 503 15.10 4.62 41.97
C GLU A 503 15.66 5.53 43.07
N GLN A 504 16.12 6.73 42.72
CA GLN A 504 16.56 7.73 43.71
C GLN A 504 15.46 8.09 44.71
N GLN A 505 14.19 8.16 44.27
CA GLN A 505 13.07 8.38 45.19
C GLN A 505 12.76 7.21 46.13
N LYS A 506 13.14 5.98 45.78
CA LYS A 506 13.01 4.82 46.67
C LYS A 506 14.13 4.80 47.71
N ASP A 507 15.34 5.18 47.33
CA ASP A 507 16.46 5.30 48.26
C ASP A 507 16.30 6.50 49.21
N ASP A 508 15.78 7.64 48.72
CA ASP A 508 15.43 8.80 49.55
C ASP A 508 14.32 8.56 50.57
N ARG A 509 13.47 7.54 50.34
CA ARG A 509 12.45 7.10 51.33
C ARG A 509 13.01 6.11 52.35
N LYS A 510 14.10 5.40 52.02
CA LYS A 510 14.77 4.45 52.92
C LYS A 510 15.86 5.09 53.76
N LEU A 511 16.44 6.17 53.28
CA LEU A 511 17.47 6.93 53.98
C LEU A 511 16.96 8.33 54.34
N ASN A 512 16.94 8.61 55.65
CA ASN A 512 16.61 9.93 56.21
C ASN A 512 17.77 10.91 55.95
N VAL A 513 18.10 11.17 54.68
CA VAL A 513 19.25 11.98 54.26
C VAL A 513 18.90 13.47 54.36
N PRO A 514 19.79 14.31 54.94
CA PRO A 514 19.55 15.74 55.13
C PRO A 514 19.39 16.50 53.81
N PHE A 515 18.51 17.52 53.84
CA PHE A 515 18.04 18.31 52.69
C PHE A 515 19.15 18.84 51.76
N ALA A 516 20.32 19.19 52.30
CA ALA A 516 21.45 19.75 51.52
C ALA A 516 22.12 18.73 50.57
N LYS A 517 22.08 17.41 50.89
CA LYS A 517 22.55 16.37 49.96
C LYS A 517 21.51 16.04 48.87
N LYS A 518 20.23 16.28 49.15
CA LYS A 518 19.14 16.12 48.17
C LYS A 518 19.25 17.15 47.05
N GLU A 519 19.57 18.41 47.37
CA GLU A 519 19.77 19.45 46.35
C GLU A 519 20.94 19.14 45.42
N SER A 520 22.08 18.65 45.93
CA SER A 520 23.26 18.34 45.09
C SER A 520 23.01 17.21 44.08
N ALA A 521 22.38 16.12 44.50
CA ALA A 521 22.09 14.97 43.62
C ALA A 521 20.98 15.28 42.61
N LEU A 522 19.95 16.04 43.03
CA LEU A 522 18.95 16.59 42.11
C LEU A 522 19.62 17.54 41.12
N HIS A 523 20.52 18.42 41.55
CA HIS A 523 21.18 19.39 40.69
C HIS A 523 22.05 18.72 39.61
N GLU A 524 22.81 17.67 39.95
CA GLU A 524 23.57 16.89 38.96
C GLU A 524 22.66 16.14 37.96
N THR A 525 21.52 15.63 38.42
CA THR A 525 20.54 14.97 37.54
C THR A 525 19.83 15.99 36.64
N TYR A 526 19.55 17.20 37.15
CA TYR A 526 19.04 18.33 36.38
C TYR A 526 20.04 18.75 35.29
N TYR A 527 21.33 18.85 35.63
CA TYR A 527 22.38 19.08 34.64
C TYR A 527 22.48 17.96 33.62
N PHE A 528 22.29 16.70 34.01
CA PHE A 528 22.32 15.56 33.08
C PHE A 528 21.13 15.57 32.11
N VAL A 529 19.92 15.92 32.58
CA VAL A 529 18.74 16.12 31.74
C VAL A 529 18.91 17.34 30.82
N ASP A 530 19.44 18.45 31.34
CA ASP A 530 19.80 19.62 30.52
C ASP A 530 20.88 19.26 29.48
N PHE A 531 21.83 18.37 29.80
CA PHE A 531 22.92 17.97 28.91
C PHE A 531 22.47 17.05 27.75
N ILE A 532 21.49 16.17 27.97
CA ILE A 532 20.99 15.30 26.90
C ILE A 532 20.09 16.07 25.92
N PHE A 533 19.39 17.09 26.40
CA PHE A 533 18.47 17.88 25.57
C PHE A 533 19.11 19.15 24.97
N VAL A 534 20.18 19.68 25.56
CA VAL A 534 21.04 20.69 24.91
C VAL A 534 22.03 19.97 24.00
N GLY A 535 21.56 19.64 22.79
CA GLY A 535 22.40 19.09 21.73
C GLY A 535 23.56 20.02 21.37
N ARG A 536 24.70 19.91 22.04
CA ARG A 536 25.97 20.19 21.37
C ARG A 536 26.31 18.96 20.55
N GLN A 537 26.31 19.11 19.23
CA GLN A 537 26.87 18.16 18.29
C GLN A 537 28.18 17.59 18.86
N ILE A 538 28.17 16.32 19.24
CA ILE A 538 29.39 15.53 19.34
C ILE A 538 29.45 14.78 18.01
N ILE A 539 30.25 15.33 17.10
CA ILE A 539 30.84 14.62 15.96
C ILE A 539 31.90 13.67 16.51
#